data_AF-A0A7C5R1W1-F1
#
_entry.id   AF-A0A7C5R1W1-F1
#
_cell.length_a   1.000
_cell.length_b   1.000
_cell.length_c   1.000
_cell.angle_alpha   90.00
_cell.angle_beta   90.00
_cell.angle_gamma   90.00
#
_symmetry.space_group_name_H-M   'P 1'
#
loop_
_entity.id
_entity.type
_entity.pdbx_description
1 polymer ?
#
loop_
_entity_poly.entity_id
_entity_poly.type
_entity_poly.pdbx_seq_one_letter_code
_entity_poly.pdbx_strand_id
1 'polypeptide(L)'
;MAKEKAEQTEAQAEETQAAEAQAQAPAEGQAQAAPQQQRAPQGVPLQVNDVNAVACYANFCRVTGSPEELIIDFGLNPQPVGVPKDPIEVKQRVIMNFYTAKRLLAALQMSVQRHEAVFGVLETDVQKRLRPQFQQQQQAGQNA
;
A
#
# COMPACT_ATOMS: atom_id res chain seq x y z
N MET A 1 67.65 -15.17 -54.01
CA MET A 1 66.46 -14.33 -54.26
C MET A 1 65.80 -14.11 -52.91
N ALA A 2 65.32 -12.96 -52.49
CA ALA A 2 65.46 -11.59 -52.93
C ALA A 2 64.63 -10.81 -51.90
N LYS A 3 65.21 -9.76 -51.30
CA LYS A 3 64.51 -8.57 -50.77
C LYS A 3 63.56 -8.86 -49.56
N GLU A 4 63.41 -8.00 -48.56
CA GLU A 4 63.39 -6.55 -48.62
C GLU A 4 63.65 -6.00 -47.21
N LYS A 5 64.54 -5.01 -47.16
CA LYS A 5 64.68 -4.04 -46.07
C LYS A 5 63.45 -3.13 -46.11
N ALA A 6 62.81 -2.86 -44.97
CA ALA A 6 62.22 -1.56 -44.61
C ALA A 6 61.68 -1.68 -43.16
N GLU A 7 62.36 -1.13 -42.16
CA GLU A 7 62.20 0.26 -41.70
C GLU A 7 61.08 0.37 -40.65
N GLN A 8 61.48 0.27 -39.37
CA GLN A 8 61.29 1.27 -38.29
C GLN A 8 59.82 1.49 -37.91
N THR A 9 59.44 1.34 -36.64
CA THR A 9 59.40 2.43 -35.65
C THR A 9 58.96 1.78 -34.32
N GLU A 10 59.83 1.61 -33.33
CA GLU A 10 60.19 2.55 -32.24
C GLU A 10 59.09 2.88 -31.22
N ALA A 11 59.54 2.94 -29.96
CA ALA A 11 58.94 3.53 -28.76
C ALA A 11 58.22 2.58 -27.76
N GLN A 12 59.03 1.94 -26.92
CA GLN A 12 58.66 1.52 -25.56
C GLN A 12 59.61 2.18 -24.55
N ALA A 13 59.03 2.54 -23.40
CA ALA A 13 59.62 2.69 -22.07
C ALA A 13 60.28 4.02 -21.68
N GLU A 14 59.59 4.76 -20.80
CA GLU A 14 60.03 5.54 -19.61
C GLU A 14 58.70 6.13 -19.03
N GLU A 15 58.41 6.26 -17.74
CA GLU A 15 59.24 6.45 -16.56
C GLU A 15 58.40 6.27 -15.27
N THR A 16 58.93 5.45 -14.36
CA THR A 16 59.12 5.60 -12.90
C THR A 16 58.28 6.59 -12.05
N GLN A 17 57.77 6.07 -10.93
CA GLN A 17 57.11 6.74 -9.80
C GLN A 17 58.09 7.36 -8.77
N ALA A 18 57.51 8.23 -7.92
CA ALA A 18 57.92 8.65 -6.55
C ALA A 18 58.91 9.84 -6.46
N ALA A 19 58.82 10.81 -5.53
CA ALA A 19 57.98 11.03 -4.35
C ALA A 19 58.13 12.48 -3.81
N GLU A 20 57.08 12.94 -3.10
CA GLU A 20 57.02 13.79 -1.87
C GLU A 20 57.50 15.27 -1.82
N ALA A 21 56.58 16.20 -1.45
CA ALA A 21 56.62 16.95 -0.16
C ALA A 21 55.60 18.14 -0.08
N GLN A 22 54.62 18.00 0.82
CA GLN A 22 53.90 18.95 1.69
C GLN A 22 53.83 20.48 1.38
N ALA A 23 52.61 21.05 1.36
CA ALA A 23 52.03 21.92 2.41
C ALA A 23 50.97 22.94 1.93
N GLN A 24 49.94 23.13 2.77
CA GLN A 24 49.06 24.30 2.94
C GLN A 24 47.89 24.58 1.97
N ALA A 25 46.67 24.49 2.52
CA ALA A 25 45.46 25.15 2.05
C ALA A 25 45.37 26.58 2.64
N PRO A 26 44.52 27.47 2.07
CA PRO A 26 43.15 27.51 2.56
C PRO A 26 42.05 27.67 1.48
N ALA A 27 40.88 27.26 1.92
CA ALA A 27 39.55 27.25 1.31
C ALA A 27 39.10 28.52 0.58
N GLU A 28 38.42 28.32 -0.56
CA GLU A 28 37.26 29.13 -0.97
C GLU A 28 36.19 28.23 -1.62
N GLY A 29 35.03 28.13 -0.95
CA GLY A 29 33.74 28.21 -1.64
C GLY A 29 33.08 26.97 -2.25
N GLN A 30 33.18 25.77 -1.67
CA GLN A 30 32.18 24.73 -1.97
C GLN A 30 30.90 25.00 -1.17
N ALA A 31 29.94 25.64 -1.82
CA ALA A 31 28.56 25.72 -1.35
C ALA A 31 27.98 24.30 -1.24
N GLN A 32 28.10 23.70 -0.06
CA GLN A 32 27.40 22.47 0.29
C GLN A 32 25.90 22.77 0.33
N ALA A 33 25.20 22.38 -0.74
CA ALA A 33 23.75 22.28 -0.74
C ALA A 33 23.35 21.23 0.31
N ALA A 34 22.95 21.71 1.50
CA ALA A 34 22.36 20.85 2.52
C ALA A 34 21.06 20.23 1.95
N PRO A 35 20.81 18.92 2.14
CA PRO A 35 19.56 18.32 1.74
C PRO A 35 18.42 18.95 2.56
N GLN A 36 17.49 19.61 1.87
CA GLN A 36 16.25 20.09 2.46
C GLN A 36 15.48 18.89 3.02
N GLN A 37 15.56 18.72 4.33
CA GLN A 37 14.81 17.71 5.06
C GLN A 37 13.36 18.17 5.06
N GLN A 38 12.57 17.57 4.16
CA GLN A 38 11.14 17.78 4.02
C GLN A 38 10.49 17.56 5.40
N ARG A 39 10.15 18.64 6.11
CA ARG A 39 9.39 18.55 7.36
C ARG A 39 8.02 17.99 7.01
N ALA A 40 7.79 16.72 7.34
CA ALA A 40 6.47 16.12 7.27
C ALA A 40 5.51 16.98 8.12
N PRO A 41 4.34 17.39 7.60
CA PRO A 41 3.40 18.18 8.37
C PRO A 41 2.95 17.36 9.59
N GLN A 42 3.26 17.87 10.78
CA GLN A 42 2.76 17.33 12.04
C GLN A 42 1.25 17.60 12.08
N GLY A 43 0.46 16.56 11.80
CA GLY A 43 -1.00 16.65 11.88
C GLY A 43 -1.45 16.95 13.29
N VAL A 44 -2.31 17.95 13.46
CA VAL A 44 -2.98 18.23 14.74
C VAL A 44 -3.80 17.00 15.15
N PRO A 45 -3.67 16.49 16.39
CA PRO A 45 -4.46 15.35 16.84
C PRO A 45 -5.94 15.75 16.89
N LEU A 46 -6.78 15.03 16.14
CA LEU A 46 -8.22 15.20 16.16
C LEU A 46 -8.77 14.69 17.50
N GLN A 47 -9.33 15.58 18.32
CA GLN A 47 -10.12 15.17 19.49
C GLN A 47 -11.49 14.70 19.02
N VAL A 48 -11.85 13.46 19.37
CA VAL A 48 -13.14 12.85 19.03
C VAL A 48 -13.88 12.54 20.33
N ASN A 49 -15.16 12.92 20.40
CA ASN A 49 -16.07 12.56 21.49
C ASN A 49 -17.13 11.59 20.93
N ASP A 50 -17.14 10.36 21.43
CA ASP A 50 -17.95 9.23 20.98
C ASP A 50 -18.96 8.76 22.03
N VAL A 51 -19.20 9.53 23.10
CA VAL A 51 -20.05 9.13 24.25
C VAL A 51 -21.47 8.71 23.83
N ASN A 52 -22.03 9.33 22.79
CA ASN A 52 -23.39 9.03 22.28
C ASN A 52 -23.37 8.29 20.94
N ALA A 53 -22.22 7.72 20.54
CA ALA A 53 -22.11 7.00 19.30
C ALA A 53 -22.99 5.74 19.33
N VAL A 54 -23.81 5.56 18.29
CA VAL A 54 -24.62 4.36 18.12
C VAL A 54 -23.82 3.32 17.35
N ALA A 55 -23.53 2.20 17.99
CA ALA A 55 -22.91 1.05 17.34
C ALA A 55 -23.98 0.17 16.68
N CYS A 56 -23.80 -0.13 15.40
CA CYS A 56 -24.67 -1.02 14.64
C CYS A 56 -23.84 -2.12 14.00
N TYR A 57 -24.36 -3.35 14.03
CA TYR A 57 -23.81 -4.43 13.22
C TYR A 57 -24.36 -4.36 11.79
N ALA A 58 -23.49 -4.58 10.80
CA ALA A 58 -23.88 -4.70 9.41
C ALA A 58 -22.99 -5.75 8.71
N ASN A 59 -23.62 -6.59 7.90
CA ASN A 59 -22.93 -7.52 6.98
C ASN A 59 -23.33 -7.27 5.51
N PHE A 60 -24.21 -6.29 5.29
CA PHE A 60 -24.64 -5.81 3.99
C PHE A 60 -24.42 -4.30 3.92
N CYS A 61 -23.86 -3.84 2.80
CA CYS A 61 -23.68 -2.44 2.51
C CYS A 61 -24.07 -2.18 1.05
N ARG A 62 -24.84 -1.12 0.81
CA ARG A 62 -25.17 -0.64 -0.53
C ARG A 62 -24.75 0.82 -0.65
N VAL A 63 -24.01 1.13 -1.70
CA VAL A 63 -23.61 2.50 -2.02
C VAL A 63 -24.43 2.99 -3.21
N THR A 64 -25.01 4.19 -3.09
CA THR A 64 -25.77 4.85 -4.17
C THR A 64 -25.27 6.28 -4.31
N GLY A 65 -24.91 6.69 -5.53
CA GLY A 65 -24.42 8.04 -5.81
C GLY A 65 -25.49 8.91 -6.47
N SER A 66 -25.55 10.17 -6.05
CA SER A 66 -26.13 11.28 -6.81
C SER A 66 -25.00 12.18 -7.33
N PRO A 67 -25.27 13.20 -8.17
CA PRO A 67 -24.24 14.14 -8.61
C PRO A 67 -23.55 14.91 -7.47
N GLU A 68 -24.22 15.07 -6.32
CA GLU A 68 -23.74 15.90 -5.21
C GLU A 68 -23.36 15.09 -3.97
N GLU A 69 -23.97 13.92 -3.79
CA GLU A 69 -23.86 13.14 -2.55
C GLU A 69 -23.67 11.65 -2.81
N LEU A 70 -23.09 10.98 -1.83
CA LEU A 70 -22.94 9.54 -1.74
C LEU A 70 -23.70 9.02 -0.53
N ILE A 71 -24.61 8.09 -0.79
CA ILE A 71 -25.46 7.45 0.21
C ILE A 71 -24.91 6.05 0.48
N ILE A 72 -24.66 5.74 1.75
CA ILE A 72 -24.25 4.42 2.22
C ILE A 72 -25.34 3.86 3.12
N ASP A 73 -25.95 2.78 2.65
CA ASP A 73 -26.97 2.02 3.37
C ASP A 73 -26.33 0.81 4.05
N PHE A 74 -26.55 0.69 5.36
CA PHE A 74 -26.11 -0.46 6.15
C PHE A 74 -27.31 -1.31 6.59
N GLY A 75 -27.15 -2.63 6.50
CA GLY A 75 -28.19 -3.57 6.89
C GLY A 75 -27.65 -4.93 7.29
N LEU A 76 -28.57 -5.77 7.73
CA LEU A 76 -28.34 -7.18 8.03
C LEU A 76 -28.94 -8.02 6.92
N ASN A 77 -28.11 -8.75 6.18
CA ASN A 77 -28.50 -9.83 5.30
C ASN A 77 -28.56 -11.15 6.10
N PRO A 78 -29.78 -11.68 6.39
CA PRO A 78 -29.94 -12.96 7.09
C PRO A 78 -29.64 -14.19 6.21
N GLN A 79 -29.58 -14.01 4.88
CA GLN A 79 -29.31 -15.06 3.91
C GLN A 79 -28.01 -14.73 3.15
N PRO A 80 -26.83 -14.90 3.78
CA PRO A 80 -25.56 -14.54 3.16
C PRO A 80 -25.15 -15.48 2.02
N VAL A 81 -25.82 -16.62 1.86
CA VAL A 81 -25.54 -17.64 0.85
C VAL A 81 -26.73 -17.76 -0.10
N GLY A 82 -26.49 -17.56 -1.40
CA GLY A 82 -27.52 -17.63 -2.43
C GLY A 82 -28.19 -16.28 -2.73
N VAL A 83 -29.25 -16.31 -3.54
CA VAL A 83 -30.05 -15.12 -3.86
C VAL A 83 -31.04 -14.88 -2.70
N PRO A 84 -31.03 -13.70 -2.06
CA PRO A 84 -31.97 -13.38 -0.99
C PRO A 84 -33.41 -13.49 -1.51
N LYS A 85 -34.26 -14.22 -0.79
CA LYS A 85 -35.70 -14.35 -1.13
C LYS A 85 -36.53 -13.17 -0.67
N ASP A 86 -36.10 -12.53 0.41
CA ASP A 86 -36.80 -11.42 1.07
C ASP A 86 -36.01 -10.11 0.90
N PRO A 87 -36.69 -8.94 0.88
CA PRO A 87 -36.00 -7.66 0.84
C PRO A 87 -35.13 -7.46 2.08
N ILE A 88 -33.89 -7.03 1.88
CA ILE A 88 -32.97 -6.70 2.98
C ILE A 88 -33.41 -5.37 3.59
N GLU A 89 -33.80 -5.39 4.87
CA GLU A 89 -34.11 -4.17 5.61
C GLU A 89 -32.85 -3.34 5.87
N VAL A 90 -32.87 -2.09 5.43
CA VAL A 90 -31.85 -1.09 5.74
C VAL A 90 -32.40 -0.20 6.85
N LYS A 91 -31.75 -0.23 8.01
CA LYS A 91 -32.15 0.62 9.16
C LYS A 91 -31.24 1.82 9.35
N GLN A 92 -30.06 1.84 8.70
CA GLN A 92 -29.04 2.86 8.89
C GLN A 92 -28.58 3.39 7.55
N ARG A 93 -28.54 4.72 7.45
CA ARG A 93 -28.12 5.43 6.26
C ARG A 93 -27.16 6.54 6.66
N VAL A 94 -26.04 6.61 5.97
CA VAL A 94 -25.09 7.72 6.05
C VAL A 94 -25.04 8.40 4.70
N ILE A 95 -25.31 9.71 4.68
CA ILE A 95 -25.22 10.54 3.48
C ILE A 95 -24.02 11.45 3.64
N MET A 96 -23.17 11.52 2.63
CA MET A 96 -21.95 12.32 2.66
C MET A 96 -21.63 12.93 1.31
N ASN A 97 -20.92 14.06 1.31
CA ASN A 97 -20.35 14.60 0.08
C ASN A 97 -19.15 13.74 -0.40
N PHE A 98 -18.78 13.92 -1.67
CA PHE A 98 -17.69 13.15 -2.30
C PHE A 98 -16.31 13.40 -1.68
N TYR A 99 -16.03 14.60 -1.16
CA TYR A 99 -14.75 14.88 -0.51
C TYR A 99 -14.57 14.05 0.77
N THR A 100 -15.64 13.90 1.54
CA THR A 100 -15.63 13.09 2.76
C THR A 100 -15.61 11.60 2.42
N ALA A 101 -16.37 11.16 1.42
CA ALA A 101 -16.34 9.79 0.92
C ALA A 101 -14.93 9.38 0.47
N LYS A 102 -14.20 10.25 -0.23
CA LYS A 102 -12.83 9.98 -0.67
C LYS A 102 -11.87 9.79 0.50
N ARG A 103 -11.96 10.62 1.55
CA ARG A 103 -11.15 10.45 2.77
C ARG A 103 -11.49 9.16 3.49
N LEU A 104 -12.78 8.83 3.60
CA LEU A 104 -13.24 7.58 4.20
C LEU A 104 -12.69 6.36 3.45
N LEU A 105 -12.78 6.35 2.12
CA LEU A 105 -12.26 5.25 1.30
C LEU A 105 -10.76 5.03 1.53
N ALA A 106 -9.96 6.09 1.54
CA ALA A 106 -8.53 6.00 1.80
C ALA A 106 -8.23 5.41 3.20
N ALA A 107 -8.96 5.88 4.22
CA ALA A 107 -8.83 5.36 5.58
C ALA A 107 -9.23 3.88 5.69
N LEU A 108 -10.32 3.47 5.03
CA LEU A 108 -10.78 2.09 4.99
C LEU A 108 -9.77 1.19 4.29
N GLN A 109 -9.25 1.59 3.13
CA GLN A 109 -8.23 0.84 2.38
C GLN A 109 -6.98 0.59 3.22
N MET A 110 -6.44 1.64 3.86
CA MET A 110 -5.27 1.50 4.74
C MET A 110 -5.55 0.57 5.93
N SER A 111 -6.75 0.66 6.53
CA SER A 111 -7.13 -0.14 7.69
C SER A 111 -7.27 -1.63 7.33
N VAL A 112 -7.94 -1.93 6.22
CA VAL A 112 -8.10 -3.32 5.72
C VAL A 112 -6.75 -3.89 5.33
N GLN A 113 -5.92 -3.14 4.59
CA GLN A 113 -4.58 -3.61 4.21
C GLN A 113 -3.72 -3.96 5.43
N ARG A 114 -3.75 -3.13 6.48
CA ARG A 114 -3.03 -3.42 7.74
C ARG A 114 -3.58 -4.69 8.42
N HIS A 115 -4.89 -4.87 8.43
CA HIS A 115 -5.50 -6.09 8.96
C HIS A 115 -5.04 -7.32 8.18
N GLU A 116 -5.08 -7.27 6.85
CA GLU A 116 -4.66 -8.39 5.99
C GLU A 116 -3.17 -8.73 6.14
N ALA A 117 -2.31 -7.73 6.36
CA ALA A 117 -0.89 -7.96 6.62
C ALA A 117 -0.62 -8.76 7.90
N VAL A 118 -1.55 -8.73 8.86
CA VAL A 118 -1.41 -9.42 10.16
C VAL A 118 -2.16 -10.76 10.17
N PHE A 119 -3.37 -10.80 9.62
CA PHE A 119 -4.29 -11.95 9.73
C PHE A 119 -4.44 -12.75 8.43
N GLY A 120 -3.81 -12.30 7.34
CA GLY A 120 -3.96 -12.87 6.01
C GLY A 120 -5.07 -12.21 5.18
N VAL A 121 -5.04 -12.48 3.88
CA VAL A 121 -5.96 -11.88 2.90
C VAL A 121 -7.40 -12.27 3.19
N LEU A 122 -8.30 -11.29 3.16
CA LEU A 122 -9.72 -11.52 3.35
C LEU A 122 -10.35 -12.02 2.04
N GLU A 123 -10.78 -13.28 2.03
CA GLU A 123 -11.51 -13.82 0.89
C GLU A 123 -12.90 -13.20 0.80
N THR A 124 -13.18 -12.52 -0.31
CA THR A 124 -14.47 -11.82 -0.50
C THR A 124 -15.53 -12.73 -1.08
N ASP A 125 -15.12 -13.75 -1.84
CA ASP A 125 -16.03 -14.74 -2.44
C ASP A 125 -16.64 -15.62 -1.35
N VAL A 126 -17.96 -15.48 -1.17
CA VAL A 126 -18.75 -16.28 -0.21
C VAL A 126 -18.53 -17.78 -0.44
N GLN A 127 -18.46 -18.24 -1.70
CA GLN A 127 -18.32 -19.67 -2.03
C GLN A 127 -16.93 -20.21 -1.69
N LYS A 128 -15.90 -19.37 -1.77
CA LYS A 128 -14.55 -19.75 -1.33
C LYS A 128 -14.43 -19.73 0.19
N ARG A 129 -15.12 -18.81 0.88
CA ARG A 129 -15.16 -18.76 2.36
C ARG A 129 -15.83 -19.97 3.00
N LEU A 130 -16.78 -20.61 2.33
CA LEU A 130 -17.44 -21.82 2.84
C LEU A 130 -16.62 -23.10 2.62
N ARG A 131 -15.75 -23.14 1.60
CA ARG A 131 -14.92 -24.30 1.25
C ARG A 131 -13.95 -24.79 2.33
N PRO A 132 -13.27 -23.95 3.15
CA PRO A 132 -12.35 -24.46 4.17
C PRO A 132 -13.00 -25.39 5.21
N GLN A 133 -14.31 -25.28 5.47
CA GLN A 133 -15.00 -26.23 6.36
C GLN A 133 -15.21 -27.62 5.74
N PHE A 134 -15.45 -27.70 4.42
CA PHE A 134 -15.78 -28.96 3.76
C PHE A 134 -14.56 -29.88 3.55
N GLN A 135 -13.37 -29.31 3.29
CA GLN A 135 -12.16 -30.11 3.06
C GLN A 135 -11.63 -30.75 4.35
N GLN A 136 -11.76 -30.09 5.49
CA GLN A 136 -11.32 -30.63 6.77
C GLN A 136 -12.20 -31.78 7.26
N GLN A 137 -13.48 -31.82 6.86
CA GLN A 137 -14.42 -32.88 7.24
C GLN A 137 -14.30 -34.14 6.37
N GLN A 138 -13.88 -34.01 5.09
CA GLN A 138 -13.62 -35.17 4.23
C GLN A 138 -12.33 -35.92 4.56
N GLN A 139 -11.26 -35.23 4.98
CA GLN A 139 -10.02 -35.88 5.41
C GLN A 139 -10.16 -36.59 6.77
N ALA A 140 -11.03 -36.10 7.67
CA ALA A 140 -11.28 -36.76 8.94
C ALA A 140 -12.11 -38.06 8.81
N GLY A 141 -12.93 -38.19 7.76
CA GLY A 141 -13.75 -39.38 7.50
C GLY A 141 -13.09 -40.47 6.65
N GLN A 142 -11.91 -40.20 6.06
CA GLN A 142 -11.14 -41.20 5.28
C GLN A 142 -10.01 -41.86 6.09
N ASN A 143 -9.69 -41.35 7.27
CA ASN A 143 -8.66 -41.89 8.16
C ASN A 143 -9.26 -42.60 9.40
N ALA A 144 -10.54 -42.97 9.36
CA ALA A 144 -11.25 -43.71 10.41
C ALA A 144 -11.71 -45.08 9.91
#